data_AF-A0A8T1X6Z9-F1
#
_entry.id   AF-A0A8T1X6Z9-F1
#
_cell.length_a   1.000
_cell.length_b   1.000
_cell.length_c   1.000
_cell.angle_alpha   90.00
_cell.angle_beta   90.00
_cell.angle_gamma   90.00
#
_symmetry.space_group_name_H-M   'P 1'
#
loop_
_entity.id
_entity.type
_entity.pdbx_description
1 polymer ?
#
loop_
_entity_poly.entity_id
_entity_poly.type
_entity_poly.pdbx_seq_one_letter_code
_entity_poly.pdbx_strand_id
1 'polypeptide(L)'
;MRLLILLSCFMVVASGSTAESPAQSARASKQPILFASANSTAHFNLSGEGLYSYKFDTTDGSLTPLDVAPIPTKYVHGSTKSFSHGKRVIYAVNAVTSNSETLPGTQTGRVYAFSVDSSGTLELLNSLESLGVSPAHISLSPEEDFLVVANYGGTLTMFPLNDDGSIGKETFHQTFPNGSNVVMPQQSTGHIHSSTWLPNSNHVVVADLGSDALLHYNFDASKKTLEGLETISRPPGSGPRHMVVHPNSKFAYVVDEISNTVGVYAINGSDALLTTPTVQSITTLPANFTGTTTSADIHLSSSGKFLYTSNRGHDSIAMFAINEEDGTLTSLGWESSRGKVPRGFTIYEDWLIVANQNSNDMKVFKVDADTGKLAYTGHSYEASKVFCLFISEY
;
A
#
# COMPACT_ATOMS: atom_id res chain seq x y z
N MET A 1 -16.21 73.75 -62.83
CA MET A 1 -17.30 72.90 -62.31
C MET A 1 -16.78 71.47 -62.25
N ARG A 2 -16.80 70.89 -61.04
CA ARG A 2 -16.42 69.51 -60.64
C ARG A 2 -14.91 69.16 -60.56
N LEU A 3 -14.54 68.88 -59.32
CA LEU A 3 -13.26 68.47 -58.75
C LEU A 3 -13.17 66.93 -58.81
N LEU A 4 -12.07 66.35 -59.30
CA LEU A 4 -11.73 64.94 -59.10
C LEU A 4 -10.35 64.86 -58.44
N ILE A 5 -10.31 64.26 -57.25
CA ILE A 5 -9.13 64.10 -56.40
C ILE A 5 -8.53 62.72 -56.68
N LEU A 6 -7.25 62.68 -57.06
CA LEU A 6 -6.44 61.45 -57.15
C LEU A 6 -6.08 60.96 -55.75
N LEU A 7 -6.27 59.67 -55.47
CA LEU A 7 -5.70 58.98 -54.31
C LEU A 7 -4.82 57.84 -54.81
N SER A 8 -3.52 57.96 -54.56
CA SER A 8 -2.46 56.99 -54.83
C SER A 8 -2.37 55.96 -53.70
N CYS A 9 -2.49 54.67 -54.03
CA CYS A 9 -2.29 53.55 -53.11
C CYS A 9 -0.80 53.39 -52.75
N PHE A 10 -0.49 53.39 -51.46
CA PHE A 10 0.80 52.94 -50.92
C PHE A 10 0.69 51.48 -50.46
N MET A 11 1.58 50.62 -50.95
CA MET A 11 1.84 49.29 -50.39
C MET A 11 2.70 49.44 -49.12
N VAL A 12 2.30 48.79 -48.03
CA VAL A 12 3.14 48.54 -46.85
C VAL A 12 3.33 47.04 -46.72
N VAL A 13 4.59 46.61 -46.77
CA VAL A 13 5.02 45.23 -46.52
C VAL A 13 5.18 45.09 -45.00
N ALA A 14 4.35 44.26 -44.36
CA ALA A 14 4.48 43.94 -42.95
C ALA A 14 5.36 42.70 -42.77
N SER A 15 6.51 42.88 -42.11
CA SER A 15 7.37 41.81 -41.61
C SER A 15 6.72 41.12 -40.41
N GLY A 16 6.41 39.84 -40.53
CA GLY A 16 5.86 39.04 -39.42
C GLY A 16 6.94 38.68 -38.40
N SER A 17 6.83 39.25 -37.19
CA SER A 17 7.46 38.71 -35.99
C SER A 17 6.52 37.66 -35.38
N THR A 18 6.92 36.39 -35.38
CA THR A 18 6.22 35.35 -34.61
C THR A 18 6.49 35.58 -33.14
N ALA A 19 5.51 36.13 -32.43
CA ALA A 19 5.51 36.15 -30.97
C ALA A 19 5.34 34.71 -30.46
N GLU A 20 6.33 34.21 -29.71
CA GLU A 20 6.19 33.00 -28.92
C GLU A 20 5.07 33.21 -27.89
N SER A 21 4.14 32.26 -27.83
CA SER A 21 3.08 32.21 -26.85
C SER A 21 3.67 31.87 -25.46
N PRO A 22 3.45 32.68 -24.42
CA PRO A 22 3.79 32.30 -23.05
C PRO A 22 2.65 31.42 -22.51
N ALA A 23 2.62 30.16 -22.89
CA ALA A 23 1.68 29.18 -22.36
C ALA A 23 2.30 27.78 -22.23
N GLN A 24 3.49 27.73 -21.64
CA GLN A 24 3.87 26.60 -20.79
C GLN A 24 4.10 27.19 -19.40
N SER A 25 3.01 27.33 -18.63
CA SER A 25 3.20 27.31 -17.20
C SER A 25 3.79 25.93 -16.90
N ALA A 26 5.02 25.92 -16.40
CA ALA A 26 5.58 24.73 -15.80
C ALA A 26 4.60 24.32 -14.70
N ARG A 27 3.76 23.32 -14.99
CA ARG A 27 3.12 22.53 -13.95
C ARG A 27 4.31 22.02 -13.16
N ALA A 28 4.56 22.58 -11.97
CA ALA A 28 5.59 22.06 -11.09
C ALA A 28 5.35 20.56 -11.02
N SER A 29 6.24 19.76 -11.61
CA SER A 29 6.09 18.32 -11.63
C SER A 29 6.07 17.91 -10.16
N LYS A 30 4.93 17.41 -9.69
CA LYS A 30 4.83 16.90 -8.32
C LYS A 30 5.93 15.86 -8.14
N GLN A 31 6.70 15.98 -7.07
CA GLN A 31 7.84 15.11 -6.83
C GLN A 31 7.35 13.90 -6.01
N PRO A 32 7.35 12.67 -6.56
CA PRO A 32 6.97 11.52 -5.77
C PRO A 32 8.04 11.22 -4.72
N ILE A 33 7.58 10.92 -3.52
CA ILE A 33 8.41 10.52 -2.39
C ILE A 33 8.08 9.08 -2.06
N LEU A 34 9.11 8.24 -2.03
CA LEU A 34 9.03 6.86 -1.57
C LEU A 34 9.35 6.83 -0.07
N PHE A 35 8.46 6.24 0.71
CA PHE A 35 8.67 5.91 2.11
C PHE A 35 8.96 4.42 2.24
N ALA A 36 10.01 4.08 2.99
CA ALA A 36 10.41 2.71 3.25
C ALA A 36 10.44 2.44 4.75
N SER A 37 9.54 1.58 5.23
CA SER A 37 9.50 1.19 6.64
C SER A 37 10.49 0.06 6.92
N ALA A 38 11.43 0.27 7.84
CA ALA A 38 12.41 -0.72 8.23
C ALA A 38 12.40 -1.00 9.74
N ASN A 39 12.63 -2.27 10.10
CA ASN A 39 12.84 -2.69 11.48
C ASN A 39 14.30 -3.11 11.67
N SER A 40 15.00 -2.56 12.66
CA SER A 40 16.45 -2.63 12.65
C SER A 40 17.04 -3.89 13.26
N THR A 41 18.20 -4.29 12.72
CA THR A 41 19.42 -4.65 13.49
C THR A 41 20.70 -4.41 12.65
N ALA A 42 20.72 -3.50 11.65
CA ALA A 42 21.91 -3.36 10.79
C ALA A 42 22.13 -1.93 10.29
N HIS A 43 23.37 -1.48 10.54
CA HIS A 43 23.98 -0.19 10.27
C HIS A 43 23.88 0.29 8.81
N PHE A 44 23.34 1.49 8.60
CA PHE A 44 23.63 2.32 7.42
C PHE A 44 24.17 3.68 7.83
N ASN A 45 24.91 4.30 6.91
CA ASN A 45 25.56 5.61 7.05
C ASN A 45 24.57 6.80 7.01
N LEU A 46 23.27 6.56 7.20
CA LEU A 46 22.33 7.60 7.62
C LEU A 46 22.14 7.41 9.12
N SER A 47 22.49 8.41 9.91
CA SER A 47 22.31 8.40 11.36
C SER A 47 20.82 8.34 11.71
N GLY A 48 20.29 7.12 11.85
CA GLY A 48 18.90 6.84 12.24
C GLY A 48 18.35 5.61 11.52
N GLU A 49 17.83 4.62 12.26
CA GLU A 49 17.18 3.44 11.69
C GLU A 49 15.66 3.54 11.88
N GLY A 50 14.86 3.36 10.82
CA GLY A 50 13.42 3.40 10.97
C GLY A 50 12.63 3.61 9.68
N LEU A 51 11.93 4.74 9.59
CA LEU A 51 11.16 5.13 8.42
C LEU A 51 12.00 6.08 7.55
N TYR A 52 12.41 5.60 6.38
CA TYR A 52 13.21 6.37 5.42
C TYR A 52 12.31 7.04 4.38
N SER A 53 12.71 8.22 3.91
CA SER A 53 12.14 8.85 2.72
C SER A 53 13.19 8.99 1.61
N TYR A 54 12.76 8.79 0.37
CA TYR A 54 13.57 8.93 -0.83
C TYR A 54 12.81 9.78 -1.84
N LYS A 55 13.53 10.68 -2.52
CA LYS A 55 13.03 11.26 -3.76
C LYS A 55 13.04 10.16 -4.81
N PHE A 56 11.90 9.96 -5.46
CA PHE A 56 11.77 9.05 -6.58
C PHE A 56 11.81 9.83 -7.90
N ASP A 57 12.76 9.52 -8.76
CA ASP A 57 12.82 10.07 -10.11
C ASP A 57 12.11 9.12 -11.08
N THR A 58 10.94 9.52 -11.58
CA THR A 58 10.14 8.68 -12.49
C THR A 58 10.66 8.67 -13.91
N THR A 59 11.69 9.47 -14.24
CA THR A 59 12.29 9.47 -15.57
C THR A 59 13.22 8.29 -15.78
N ASP A 60 13.94 7.86 -14.74
CA ASP A 60 14.91 6.75 -14.80
C ASP A 60 14.70 5.67 -13.71
N GLY A 61 13.84 5.91 -12.74
CA GLY A 61 13.56 4.99 -11.65
C GLY A 61 14.54 5.11 -10.48
N SER A 62 15.36 6.16 -10.44
CA SER A 62 16.37 6.34 -9.39
C SER A 62 15.79 6.82 -8.07
N LEU A 63 16.44 6.44 -6.96
CA LEU A 63 16.09 6.82 -5.61
C LEU A 63 17.21 7.63 -4.98
N THR A 64 16.90 8.86 -4.55
CA THR A 64 17.83 9.71 -3.80
C THR A 64 17.37 9.78 -2.34
N PRO A 65 18.17 9.36 -1.34
CA PRO A 65 17.80 9.49 0.06
C PRO A 65 17.50 10.94 0.45
N LEU A 66 16.45 11.15 1.25
CA LEU A 66 16.04 12.48 1.75
C LEU A 66 16.20 12.56 3.27
N ASP A 67 15.41 11.79 4.01
CA ASP A 67 15.36 11.87 5.48
C ASP A 67 15.18 10.47 6.11
N VAL A 68 15.40 10.39 7.42
CA VAL A 68 15.07 9.22 8.23
C VAL A 68 14.49 9.62 9.58
N ALA A 69 13.28 9.13 9.86
CA ALA A 69 12.76 9.11 11.22
C ALA A 69 13.31 7.86 11.93
N PRO A 70 14.12 8.00 13.01
CA PRO A 70 14.81 6.89 13.68
C PRO A 70 13.87 6.08 14.59
N ILE A 71 12.73 5.66 14.05
CA ILE A 71 11.69 4.88 14.72
C ILE A 71 11.51 3.58 13.93
N PRO A 72 11.84 2.41 14.50
CA PRO A 72 11.64 1.12 13.83
C PRO A 72 10.18 0.92 13.43
N THR A 73 9.94 0.66 12.16
CA THR A 73 8.60 0.51 11.58
C THR A 73 8.51 -0.76 10.72
N LYS A 74 7.28 -1.26 10.53
CA LYS A 74 6.97 -2.47 9.75
C LYS A 74 6.06 -2.20 8.57
N TYR A 75 5.20 -1.20 8.72
CA TYR A 75 4.23 -0.83 7.72
C TYR A 75 4.07 0.67 7.75
N VAL A 76 3.91 1.27 6.57
CA VAL A 76 3.72 2.70 6.37
C VAL A 76 2.59 2.93 5.37
N HIS A 77 1.76 3.94 5.64
CA HIS A 77 0.71 4.38 4.73
C HIS A 77 0.52 5.90 4.86
N GLY A 78 0.04 6.56 3.82
CA GLY A 78 -0.13 8.01 3.83
C GLY A 78 -1.54 8.46 3.53
N SER A 79 -1.89 9.62 4.10
CA SER A 79 -3.06 10.40 3.70
C SER A 79 -2.90 10.99 2.31
N THR A 80 -4.02 11.07 1.61
CA THR A 80 -4.16 11.78 0.34
C THR A 80 -4.61 13.23 0.55
N LYS A 81 -5.24 13.56 1.69
CA LYS A 81 -5.64 14.93 2.04
C LYS A 81 -4.57 15.69 2.82
N SER A 82 -4.63 17.03 2.72
CA SER A 82 -3.88 17.92 3.62
C SER A 82 -4.67 18.15 4.90
N PHE A 83 -3.99 18.15 6.03
CA PHE A 83 -4.57 18.46 7.35
C PHE A 83 -4.45 19.96 7.67
N SER A 84 -4.95 20.40 8.83
CA SER A 84 -5.06 21.83 9.20
C SER A 84 -3.73 22.62 9.17
N HIS A 85 -2.59 21.96 9.31
CA HIS A 85 -1.26 22.56 9.14
C HIS A 85 -0.81 22.70 7.66
N GLY A 86 -1.67 22.36 6.70
CA GLY A 86 -1.42 22.40 5.26
C GLY A 86 -0.48 21.30 4.73
N LYS A 87 0.11 20.49 5.60
CA LYS A 87 0.95 19.34 5.21
C LYS A 87 0.12 18.06 5.17
N ARG A 88 0.64 17.04 4.49
CA ARG A 88 0.08 15.69 4.53
C ARG A 88 0.73 14.89 5.68
N VAL A 89 0.07 13.80 6.07
CA VAL A 89 0.50 12.95 7.18
C VAL A 89 0.76 11.52 6.71
N ILE A 90 1.87 10.96 7.15
CA ILE A 90 2.24 9.56 7.03
C ILE A 90 2.00 8.87 8.37
N TYR A 91 1.39 7.70 8.32
CA TYR A 91 1.17 6.83 9.46
C TYR A 91 2.06 5.59 9.36
N ALA A 92 2.63 5.17 10.48
CA ALA A 92 3.43 3.96 10.53
C ALA A 92 3.17 3.18 11.80
N VAL A 93 3.42 1.88 11.76
CA VAL A 93 3.36 0.99 12.92
C VAL A 93 4.68 0.25 13.10
N ASN A 94 5.01 -0.10 14.33
CA ASN A 94 6.21 -0.89 14.61
C ASN A 94 5.93 -2.41 14.64
N ALA A 95 6.93 -3.21 14.29
CA ALA A 95 6.84 -4.67 14.40
C ALA A 95 7.12 -5.17 15.83
N VAL A 96 7.74 -4.33 16.65
CA VAL A 96 8.28 -4.70 17.96
C VAL A 96 7.19 -4.58 19.02
N THR A 97 7.18 -5.52 19.95
CA THR A 97 6.31 -5.49 21.12
C THR A 97 7.04 -4.90 22.31
N SER A 98 6.40 -3.97 23.02
CA SER A 98 6.83 -3.45 24.31
C SER A 98 5.81 -3.79 25.39
N ASN A 99 6.18 -3.65 26.66
CA ASN A 99 5.19 -3.66 27.74
C ASN A 99 4.23 -2.49 27.54
N SER A 100 2.94 -2.72 27.78
CA SER A 100 1.94 -1.66 27.70
C SER A 100 2.01 -0.76 28.94
N GLU A 101 2.00 0.54 28.69
CA GLU A 101 1.87 1.63 29.66
C GLU A 101 0.40 1.84 30.07
N THR A 102 -0.55 1.53 29.16
CA THR A 102 -1.98 1.74 29.40
C THR A 102 -2.69 0.52 29.99
N LEU A 103 -2.16 -0.69 29.75
CA LEU A 103 -2.70 -1.97 30.21
C LEU A 103 -1.58 -2.79 30.90
N PRO A 104 -1.29 -2.51 32.18
CA PRO A 104 -0.21 -3.18 32.91
C PRO A 104 -0.29 -4.71 32.87
N GLY A 105 0.85 -5.36 32.62
CA GLY A 105 0.95 -6.82 32.50
C GLY A 105 0.68 -7.37 31.09
N THR A 106 0.39 -6.51 30.12
CA THR A 106 0.22 -6.88 28.71
C THR A 106 1.35 -6.33 27.82
N GLN A 107 1.41 -6.80 26.58
CA GLN A 107 2.33 -6.30 25.56
C GLN A 107 1.56 -5.62 24.42
N THR A 108 2.19 -4.66 23.76
CA THR A 108 1.59 -3.87 22.69
C THR A 108 2.65 -3.42 21.68
N GLY A 109 2.22 -3.05 20.48
CA GLY A 109 2.99 -2.22 19.56
C GLY A 109 2.57 -0.76 19.65
N ARG A 110 2.99 0.03 18.66
CA ARG A 110 2.70 1.45 18.55
C ARG A 110 2.32 1.83 17.13
N VAL A 111 1.48 2.85 17.05
CA VAL A 111 1.13 3.58 15.84
C VAL A 111 1.65 5.02 15.97
N TYR A 112 2.20 5.55 14.88
CA TYR A 112 2.86 6.85 14.81
C TYR A 112 2.24 7.67 13.68
N ALA A 113 2.10 8.98 13.90
CA ALA A 113 1.75 9.94 12.86
C ALA A 113 2.92 10.93 12.64
N PHE A 114 3.29 11.13 11.40
CA PHE A 114 4.35 12.06 10.98
C PHE A 114 3.78 13.06 9.98
N SER A 115 3.95 14.35 10.24
CA SER A 115 3.75 15.34 9.17
C SER A 115 4.93 15.28 8.21
N VAL A 116 4.65 15.49 6.92
CA VAL A 116 5.67 15.47 5.87
C VAL A 116 5.64 16.77 5.10
N ASP A 117 6.77 17.46 5.01
CA ASP A 117 6.90 18.65 4.18
C ASP A 117 7.30 18.33 2.73
N SER A 118 7.36 19.34 1.88
CA SER A 118 7.70 19.18 0.45
C SER A 118 9.14 18.69 0.20
N SER A 119 10.01 18.73 1.21
CA SER A 119 11.37 18.19 1.13
C SER A 119 11.43 16.69 1.48
N GLY A 120 10.33 16.11 1.95
CA GLY A 120 10.27 14.73 2.45
C GLY A 120 10.73 14.57 3.90
N THR A 121 10.91 15.67 4.63
CA THR A 121 11.29 15.66 6.04
C THR A 121 10.12 15.17 6.89
N LEU A 122 10.40 14.25 7.81
CA LEU A 122 9.43 13.59 8.68
C LEU A 122 9.45 14.22 10.08
N GLU A 123 8.32 14.80 10.50
CA GLU A 123 8.15 15.36 11.85
C GLU A 123 7.10 14.57 12.62
N LEU A 124 7.50 13.92 13.71
CA LEU A 124 6.58 13.16 14.56
C LEU A 124 5.54 14.09 15.20
N LEU A 125 4.26 13.86 14.90
CA LEU A 125 3.13 14.54 15.52
C LEU A 125 2.80 13.92 16.87
N ASN A 126 2.47 12.62 16.87
CA ASN A 126 2.24 11.85 18.08
C ASN A 126 2.40 10.34 17.85
N SER A 127 2.28 9.58 18.93
CA SER A 127 2.16 8.12 18.87
C SER A 127 1.28 7.59 19.98
N LEU A 128 0.62 6.46 19.72
CA LEU A 128 -0.21 5.74 20.68
C LEU A 128 0.16 4.26 20.69
N GLU A 129 -0.22 3.55 21.75
CA GLU A 129 -0.19 2.09 21.76
C GLU A 129 -1.21 1.55 20.75
N SER A 130 -0.86 0.52 19.97
CA SER A 130 -1.79 -0.10 19.02
C SER A 130 -2.83 -1.01 19.69
N LEU A 131 -2.67 -1.22 21.00
CA LEU A 131 -3.45 -2.14 21.84
C LEU A 131 -3.41 -3.57 21.30
N GLY A 132 -2.26 -3.98 20.78
CA GLY A 132 -2.07 -5.32 20.27
C GLY A 132 -0.62 -5.58 19.89
N VAL A 133 -0.20 -6.84 19.94
CA VAL A 133 1.18 -7.21 19.65
C VAL A 133 1.43 -7.32 18.15
N SER A 134 2.66 -6.95 17.73
CA SER A 134 3.13 -7.06 16.35
C SER A 134 2.18 -6.45 15.29
N PRO A 135 1.84 -5.14 15.38
CA PRO A 135 1.16 -4.43 14.29
C PRO A 135 1.69 -4.81 12.91
N ALA A 136 0.79 -5.04 11.96
CA ALA A 136 1.12 -5.58 10.65
C ALA A 136 0.74 -4.65 9.50
N HIS A 137 -0.33 -3.87 9.66
CA HIS A 137 -0.91 -3.09 8.57
C HIS A 137 -1.74 -1.91 9.10
N ILE A 138 -1.86 -0.89 8.27
CA ILE A 138 -2.65 0.32 8.50
C ILE A 138 -3.56 0.54 7.29
N SER A 139 -4.81 0.91 7.52
CA SER A 139 -5.64 1.54 6.49
C SER A 139 -6.35 2.78 7.03
N LEU A 140 -6.64 3.71 6.14
CA LEU A 140 -7.43 4.91 6.43
C LEU A 140 -8.86 4.70 5.95
N SER A 141 -9.84 5.21 6.71
CA SER A 141 -11.22 5.31 6.24
C SER A 141 -11.31 6.13 4.95
N PRO A 142 -12.39 5.98 4.16
CA PRO A 142 -12.55 6.72 2.90
C PRO A 142 -12.41 8.24 3.03
N GLU A 143 -12.89 8.81 4.15
CA GLU A 143 -12.80 10.24 4.45
C GLU A 143 -11.49 10.63 5.17
N GLU A 144 -10.60 9.65 5.40
CA GLU A 144 -9.34 9.77 6.14
C GLU A 144 -9.52 10.45 7.52
N ASP A 145 -10.61 10.11 8.20
CA ASP A 145 -10.99 10.58 9.54
C ASP A 145 -10.81 9.49 10.61
N PHE A 146 -10.55 8.25 10.19
CA PHE A 146 -10.18 7.13 11.05
C PHE A 146 -9.02 6.35 10.45
N LEU A 147 -8.25 5.73 11.35
CA LEU A 147 -7.15 4.84 11.05
C LEU A 147 -7.39 3.48 11.73
N VAL A 148 -7.30 2.41 10.95
CA VAL A 148 -7.46 1.04 11.42
C VAL A 148 -6.10 0.36 11.46
N VAL A 149 -5.74 -0.20 12.62
CA VAL A 149 -4.51 -0.97 12.84
C VAL A 149 -4.86 -2.45 12.98
N ALA A 150 -4.30 -3.25 12.07
CA ALA A 150 -4.29 -4.70 12.16
C ALA A 150 -3.09 -5.14 13.01
N ASN A 151 -3.34 -5.75 14.16
CA ASN A 151 -2.30 -6.33 15.00
C ASN A 151 -2.21 -7.84 14.74
N TYR A 152 -1.05 -8.30 14.27
CA TYR A 152 -0.83 -9.72 13.98
C TYR A 152 -1.07 -10.60 15.21
N GLY A 153 -0.97 -10.05 16.43
CA GLY A 153 -1.36 -10.72 17.66
C GLY A 153 -2.83 -11.12 17.81
N GLY A 154 -3.65 -10.87 16.80
CA GLY A 154 -5.07 -11.22 16.83
C GLY A 154 -5.94 -10.10 17.38
N THR A 155 -5.60 -8.84 17.13
CA THR A 155 -6.49 -7.72 17.49
C THR A 155 -6.64 -6.72 16.34
N LEU A 156 -7.79 -6.04 16.32
CA LEU A 156 -8.09 -4.94 15.41
C LEU A 156 -8.42 -3.72 16.25
N THR A 157 -7.75 -2.59 16.00
CA THR A 157 -7.97 -1.34 16.74
C THR A 157 -8.23 -0.21 15.76
N MET A 158 -9.19 0.66 16.06
CA MET A 158 -9.50 1.84 15.25
C MET A 158 -9.35 3.12 16.07
N PHE A 159 -8.74 4.13 15.46
CA PHE A 159 -8.45 5.42 16.05
C PHE A 159 -9.06 6.53 15.19
N PRO A 160 -9.75 7.53 15.76
CA PRO A 160 -10.09 8.74 15.05
C PRO A 160 -8.83 9.57 14.78
N LEU A 161 -8.85 10.35 13.70
CA LEU A 161 -7.81 11.33 13.38
C LEU A 161 -8.29 12.73 13.77
N ASN A 162 -7.41 13.50 14.38
CA ASN A 162 -7.67 14.91 14.72
C ASN A 162 -7.53 15.79 13.47
N ASP A 163 -7.97 17.05 13.54
CA ASP A 163 -7.91 18.00 12.42
C ASP A 163 -6.48 18.30 11.92
N ASP A 164 -5.47 18.09 12.77
CA ASP A 164 -4.04 18.19 12.44
C ASP A 164 -3.44 16.86 11.95
N GLY A 165 -4.25 15.81 11.82
CA GLY A 165 -3.85 14.47 11.39
C GLY A 165 -3.16 13.65 12.47
N SER A 166 -2.98 14.17 13.68
CA SER A 166 -2.54 13.38 14.83
C SER A 166 -3.60 12.35 15.23
N ILE A 167 -3.16 11.27 15.89
CA ILE A 167 -4.02 10.14 16.22
C ILE A 167 -4.73 10.41 17.55
N GLY A 168 -6.07 10.31 17.57
CA GLY A 168 -6.88 10.39 18.79
C GLY A 168 -6.99 9.05 19.51
N LYS A 169 -7.54 9.07 20.73
CA LYS A 169 -7.78 7.85 21.53
C LYS A 169 -8.67 6.86 20.77
N GLU A 170 -8.37 5.56 20.87
CA GLU A 170 -9.11 4.48 20.23
C GLU A 170 -10.63 4.57 20.52
N THR A 171 -11.43 4.24 19.51
CA THR A 171 -12.90 4.16 19.64
C THR A 171 -13.43 2.75 19.41
N PHE A 172 -12.60 1.85 18.89
CA PHE A 172 -12.93 0.45 18.71
C PHE A 172 -11.70 -0.43 18.93
N HIS A 173 -11.91 -1.56 19.60
CA HIS A 173 -10.90 -2.60 19.81
C HIS A 173 -11.58 -3.96 19.91
N GLN A 174 -11.10 -4.94 19.16
CA GLN A 174 -11.61 -6.31 19.17
C GLN A 174 -10.47 -7.33 19.15
N THR A 175 -10.63 -8.41 19.92
CA THR A 175 -9.69 -9.53 20.02
C THR A 175 -10.25 -10.79 19.35
N PHE A 176 -9.38 -11.52 18.66
CA PHE A 176 -9.65 -12.76 17.94
C PHE A 176 -8.77 -13.89 18.52
N PRO A 177 -9.22 -14.54 19.60
CA PRO A 177 -8.37 -15.48 20.34
C PRO A 177 -8.22 -16.84 19.65
N ASN A 178 -9.07 -17.16 18.66
CA ASN A 178 -9.17 -18.48 18.06
C ASN A 178 -8.67 -18.47 16.62
N GLY A 179 -7.86 -19.47 16.25
CA GLY A 179 -7.49 -19.74 14.86
C GLY A 179 -8.20 -20.99 14.31
N SER A 180 -7.94 -21.32 13.05
CA SER A 180 -8.52 -22.50 12.39
C SER A 180 -7.88 -23.81 12.84
N ASN A 181 -6.69 -23.75 13.44
CA ASN A 181 -5.87 -24.89 13.88
C ASN A 181 -5.49 -25.86 12.74
N VAL A 182 -5.49 -25.39 11.48
CA VAL A 182 -5.15 -26.21 10.31
C VAL A 182 -3.64 -26.29 10.11
N VAL A 183 -2.94 -25.14 10.12
CA VAL A 183 -1.48 -25.05 9.97
C VAL A 183 -0.86 -24.44 11.22
N MET A 184 -0.16 -25.27 11.99
CA MET A 184 0.43 -24.88 13.28
C MET A 184 1.92 -24.51 13.15
N PRO A 185 2.42 -23.53 13.93
CA PRO A 185 1.68 -22.74 14.92
C PRO A 185 0.93 -21.52 14.35
N GLN A 186 1.03 -21.24 13.05
CA GLN A 186 0.55 -20.00 12.42
C GLN A 186 -0.97 -19.81 12.49
N GLN A 187 -1.75 -20.83 12.84
CA GLN A 187 -3.21 -20.78 12.93
C GLN A 187 -3.74 -21.25 14.28
N SER A 188 -2.94 -21.11 15.35
CA SER A 188 -3.36 -21.44 16.72
C SER A 188 -4.32 -20.40 17.32
N THR A 189 -4.22 -19.15 16.87
CA THR A 189 -5.03 -18.00 17.30
C THR A 189 -5.41 -17.17 16.08
N GLY A 190 -6.23 -16.13 16.24
CA GLY A 190 -6.41 -15.13 15.18
C GLY A 190 -5.11 -14.38 14.94
N HIS A 191 -4.86 -14.02 13.68
CA HIS A 191 -3.72 -13.23 13.23
C HIS A 191 -4.18 -12.20 12.21
N ILE A 192 -4.66 -11.06 12.71
CA ILE A 192 -5.17 -9.97 11.89
C ILE A 192 -4.01 -9.33 11.12
N HIS A 193 -3.98 -9.52 9.81
CA HIS A 193 -2.83 -9.16 9.00
C HIS A 193 -3.06 -7.88 8.18
N SER A 194 -4.27 -7.64 7.68
CA SER A 194 -4.60 -6.38 6.99
C SER A 194 -6.06 -5.99 7.14
N SER A 195 -6.34 -4.73 6.84
CA SER A 195 -7.68 -4.19 6.67
C SER A 195 -7.73 -3.37 5.38
N THR A 196 -8.79 -3.51 4.59
CA THR A 196 -8.96 -2.82 3.31
C THR A 196 -10.42 -2.38 3.17
N TRP A 197 -10.63 -1.10 2.86
CA TRP A 197 -11.95 -0.52 2.69
C TRP A 197 -12.52 -0.85 1.31
N LEU A 198 -13.80 -1.21 1.27
CA LEU A 198 -14.52 -1.49 0.03
C LEU A 198 -15.04 -0.18 -0.58
N PRO A 199 -14.99 -0.05 -1.91
CA PRO A 199 -15.27 1.19 -2.59
C PRO A 199 -16.74 1.59 -2.44
N ASN A 200 -17.00 2.90 -2.41
CA ASN A 200 -18.36 3.47 -2.36
C ASN A 200 -19.21 2.96 -1.19
N SER A 201 -18.58 2.61 -0.07
CA SER A 201 -19.27 2.03 1.09
C SER A 201 -18.55 2.38 2.39
N ASN A 202 -19.19 2.08 3.51
CA ASN A 202 -18.57 2.10 4.83
C ASN A 202 -18.07 0.71 5.24
N HIS A 203 -17.84 -0.19 4.28
CA HIS A 203 -17.41 -1.54 4.57
C HIS A 203 -15.90 -1.67 4.60
N VAL A 204 -15.40 -2.39 5.59
CA VAL A 204 -13.99 -2.76 5.70
C VAL A 204 -13.88 -4.28 5.83
N VAL A 205 -12.98 -4.85 5.06
CA VAL A 205 -12.64 -6.27 5.08
C VAL A 205 -11.31 -6.44 5.79
N VAL A 206 -11.24 -7.39 6.69
CA VAL A 206 -10.08 -7.65 7.52
C VAL A 206 -9.62 -9.08 7.26
N ALA A 207 -8.37 -9.22 6.81
CA ALA A 207 -7.75 -10.52 6.56
C ALA A 207 -7.23 -11.09 7.87
N ASP A 208 -7.83 -12.20 8.32
CA ASP A 208 -7.36 -12.97 9.46
C ASP A 208 -6.67 -14.25 8.97
N LEU A 209 -5.34 -14.19 8.95
CA LEU A 209 -4.49 -15.31 8.56
C LEU A 209 -4.73 -16.52 9.47
N GLY A 210 -4.93 -16.27 10.76
CA GLY A 210 -4.98 -17.29 11.78
C GLY A 210 -6.26 -18.12 11.73
N SER A 211 -7.37 -17.53 11.30
CA SER A 211 -8.69 -18.18 11.26
C SER A 211 -9.16 -18.59 9.86
N ASP A 212 -8.34 -18.41 8.82
CA ASP A 212 -8.74 -18.64 7.42
C ASP A 212 -9.98 -17.82 7.04
N ALA A 213 -10.03 -16.54 7.40
CA ALA A 213 -11.24 -15.75 7.27
C ALA A 213 -11.00 -14.33 6.75
N LEU A 214 -11.99 -13.83 6.00
CA LEU A 214 -12.17 -12.41 5.70
C LEU A 214 -13.33 -11.90 6.57
N LEU A 215 -12.98 -11.14 7.59
CA LEU A 215 -13.94 -10.57 8.52
C LEU A 215 -14.48 -9.27 7.92
N HIS A 216 -15.81 -9.18 7.77
CA HIS A 216 -16.45 -7.98 7.24
C HIS A 216 -17.00 -7.12 8.37
N TYR A 217 -16.90 -5.81 8.19
CA TYR A 217 -17.46 -4.83 9.11
C TYR A 217 -18.18 -3.71 8.35
N ASN A 218 -19.25 -3.21 8.94
CA ASN A 218 -19.82 -1.91 8.64
C ASN A 218 -19.26 -0.86 9.60
N PHE A 219 -18.73 0.23 9.09
CA PHE A 219 -18.30 1.36 9.89
C PHE A 219 -19.50 2.29 10.18
N ASP A 220 -19.81 2.44 11.47
CA ASP A 220 -20.79 3.40 11.96
C ASP A 220 -20.07 4.67 12.43
N ALA A 221 -20.03 5.68 11.58
CA ALA A 221 -19.39 6.96 11.87
C ALA A 221 -20.04 7.71 13.06
N SER A 222 -21.34 7.51 13.32
CA SER A 222 -22.04 8.17 14.42
C SER A 222 -21.62 7.60 15.78
N LYS A 223 -21.45 6.28 15.84
CA LYS A 223 -20.97 5.57 17.03
C LYS A 223 -19.44 5.46 17.08
N LYS A 224 -18.74 5.80 15.99
CA LYS A 224 -17.29 5.68 15.80
C LYS A 224 -16.80 4.24 16.04
N THR A 225 -17.54 3.26 15.55
CA THR A 225 -17.29 1.83 15.79
C THR A 225 -17.36 1.01 14.50
N LEU A 226 -16.81 -0.19 14.53
CA LEU A 226 -17.02 -1.21 13.52
C LEU A 226 -18.07 -2.21 14.02
N GLU A 227 -19.07 -2.49 13.20
CA GLU A 227 -20.14 -3.45 13.46
C GLU A 227 -19.93 -4.67 12.57
N GLY A 228 -19.79 -5.87 13.17
CA GLY A 228 -19.49 -7.10 12.44
C GLY A 228 -20.61 -7.50 11.47
N LEU A 229 -20.21 -7.91 10.27
CA LEU A 229 -21.07 -8.48 9.23
C LEU A 229 -20.74 -9.97 9.03
N GLU A 230 -21.39 -10.59 8.04
CA GLU A 230 -21.10 -11.97 7.67
C GLU A 230 -19.64 -12.14 7.24
N THR A 231 -18.96 -13.10 7.86
CA THR A 231 -17.58 -13.45 7.57
C THR A 231 -17.51 -14.40 6.39
N ILE A 232 -16.53 -14.19 5.51
CA ILE A 232 -16.23 -15.12 4.42
C ILE A 232 -15.11 -16.06 4.84
N SER A 233 -15.39 -17.36 4.90
CA SER A 233 -14.36 -18.38 5.09
C SER A 233 -13.52 -18.54 3.83
N ARG A 234 -12.20 -18.63 4.01
CA ARG A 234 -11.25 -19.11 3.02
C ARG A 234 -11.09 -20.63 3.14
N PRO A 235 -10.55 -21.31 2.12
CA PRO A 235 -10.18 -22.72 2.24
C PRO A 235 -9.28 -22.98 3.47
N PRO A 236 -9.47 -24.08 4.20
CA PRO A 236 -8.62 -24.42 5.35
C PRO A 236 -7.13 -24.42 5.00
N GLY A 237 -6.31 -23.72 5.80
CA GLY A 237 -4.86 -23.61 5.59
C GLY A 237 -4.44 -22.58 4.54
N SER A 238 -5.34 -21.67 4.16
CA SER A 238 -5.04 -20.57 3.23
C SER A 238 -4.17 -19.49 3.88
N GLY A 239 -4.59 -18.97 5.02
CA GLY A 239 -3.99 -17.82 5.69
C GLY A 239 -4.08 -16.51 4.88
N PRO A 240 -5.27 -15.90 4.71
CA PRO A 240 -5.42 -14.64 3.98
C PRO A 240 -4.56 -13.54 4.63
N ARG A 241 -3.84 -12.78 3.81
CA ARG A 241 -2.80 -11.86 4.29
C ARG A 241 -3.08 -10.40 3.95
N HIS A 242 -3.08 -10.04 2.67
CA HIS A 242 -3.32 -8.69 2.16
C HIS A 242 -4.44 -8.74 1.10
N MET A 243 -5.13 -7.63 0.90
CA MET A 243 -6.17 -7.49 -0.13
C MET A 243 -6.04 -6.17 -0.88
N VAL A 244 -6.25 -6.20 -2.20
CA VAL A 244 -6.39 -5.00 -3.05
C VAL A 244 -7.73 -4.99 -3.77
N VAL A 245 -8.28 -3.79 -3.95
CA VAL A 245 -9.52 -3.54 -4.70
C VAL A 245 -9.15 -3.02 -6.09
N HIS A 246 -9.78 -3.55 -7.12
CA HIS A 246 -9.59 -3.09 -8.49
C HIS A 246 -10.15 -1.66 -8.69
N PRO A 247 -9.49 -0.77 -9.45
CA PRO A 247 -9.93 0.61 -9.65
C PRO A 247 -11.36 0.77 -10.20
N ASN A 248 -11.87 -0.22 -10.94
CA ASN A 248 -13.26 -0.22 -11.41
C ASN A 248 -14.30 -0.52 -10.32
N SER A 249 -13.86 -0.78 -9.07
CA SER A 249 -14.69 -1.08 -7.90
C SER A 249 -15.53 -2.37 -7.99
N LYS A 250 -15.28 -3.24 -8.96
CA LYS A 250 -16.04 -4.48 -9.19
C LYS A 250 -15.38 -5.73 -8.64
N PHE A 251 -14.07 -5.69 -8.40
CA PHE A 251 -13.31 -6.87 -8.02
C PHE A 251 -12.37 -6.57 -6.86
N ALA A 252 -12.14 -7.58 -6.03
CA ALA A 252 -11.10 -7.59 -5.02
C ALA A 252 -10.27 -8.87 -5.11
N TYR A 253 -8.99 -8.74 -4.74
CA TYR A 253 -8.02 -9.82 -4.81
C TYR A 253 -7.35 -9.99 -3.46
N VAL A 254 -7.41 -11.21 -2.93
CA VAL A 254 -6.83 -11.56 -1.62
C VAL A 254 -5.68 -12.51 -1.86
N VAL A 255 -4.49 -12.14 -1.40
CA VAL A 255 -3.35 -13.06 -1.35
C VAL A 255 -3.37 -13.85 -0.05
N ASP A 256 -3.24 -15.17 -0.13
CA ASP A 256 -3.10 -16.04 1.02
C ASP A 256 -1.64 -16.44 1.22
N GLU A 257 -1.14 -16.20 2.44
CA GLU A 257 0.25 -16.39 2.84
C GLU A 257 0.66 -17.87 2.81
N ILE A 258 -0.18 -18.74 3.37
CA ILE A 258 0.18 -20.13 3.65
C ILE A 258 -0.02 -20.99 2.41
N SER A 259 -1.17 -20.89 1.75
CA SER A 259 -1.47 -21.69 0.54
C SER A 259 -0.82 -21.17 -0.74
N ASN A 260 -0.21 -19.97 -0.72
CA ASN A 260 0.41 -19.34 -1.88
C ASN A 260 -0.59 -19.23 -3.06
N THR A 261 -1.76 -18.66 -2.75
CA THR A 261 -2.86 -18.46 -3.70
C THR A 261 -3.33 -17.02 -3.71
N VAL A 262 -3.99 -16.63 -4.81
CA VAL A 262 -4.80 -15.42 -4.88
C VAL A 262 -6.26 -15.83 -5.09
N GLY A 263 -7.13 -15.40 -4.18
CA GLY A 263 -8.58 -15.48 -4.33
C GLY A 263 -9.14 -14.26 -5.06
N VAL A 264 -9.97 -14.51 -6.07
CA VAL A 264 -10.70 -13.47 -6.83
C VAL A 264 -12.13 -13.38 -6.30
N TYR A 265 -12.57 -12.16 -6.01
CA TYR A 265 -13.90 -11.86 -5.52
C TYR A 265 -14.55 -10.78 -6.38
N ALA A 266 -15.80 -10.96 -6.76
CA ALA A 266 -16.62 -9.85 -7.22
C ALA A 266 -17.11 -9.04 -6.01
N ILE A 267 -17.33 -7.75 -6.21
CA ILE A 267 -17.97 -6.85 -5.25
C ILE A 267 -19.40 -6.66 -5.73
N ASN A 268 -20.36 -7.02 -4.90
CA ASN A 268 -21.77 -6.87 -5.22
C ASN A 268 -22.14 -5.38 -5.27
N GLY A 269 -22.68 -4.94 -6.41
CA GLY A 269 -23.03 -3.54 -6.63
C GLY A 269 -24.20 -3.04 -5.77
N SER A 270 -25.00 -3.91 -5.14
CA SER A 270 -26.14 -3.48 -4.32
C SER A 270 -25.79 -3.19 -2.86
N ASP A 271 -24.87 -3.95 -2.29
CA ASP A 271 -24.49 -3.87 -0.86
C ASP A 271 -23.00 -3.60 -0.65
N ALA A 272 -22.21 -3.52 -1.72
CA ALA A 272 -20.77 -3.31 -1.70
C ALA A 272 -20.01 -4.34 -0.84
N LEU A 273 -20.50 -5.58 -0.77
CA LEU A 273 -19.83 -6.70 -0.09
C LEU A 273 -19.16 -7.64 -1.09
N LEU A 274 -18.14 -8.39 -0.64
CA LEU A 274 -17.55 -9.45 -1.46
C LEU A 274 -18.55 -10.58 -1.68
N THR A 275 -18.67 -11.05 -2.91
CA THR A 275 -19.56 -12.17 -3.26
C THR A 275 -18.98 -13.52 -2.82
N THR A 276 -19.85 -14.44 -2.42
CA THR A 276 -19.52 -15.85 -2.22
C THR A 276 -20.29 -16.74 -3.20
N PRO A 277 -19.70 -17.85 -3.71
CA PRO A 277 -18.32 -18.29 -3.49
C PRO A 277 -17.28 -17.43 -4.22
N THR A 278 -15.99 -17.67 -3.96
CA THR A 278 -14.88 -17.07 -4.73
C THR A 278 -15.03 -17.36 -6.23
N VAL A 279 -14.76 -16.36 -7.06
CA VAL A 279 -14.79 -16.50 -8.54
C VAL A 279 -13.68 -17.42 -9.02
N GLN A 280 -12.49 -17.27 -8.45
CA GLN A 280 -11.30 -18.06 -8.78
C GLN A 280 -10.38 -18.16 -7.56
N SER A 281 -9.62 -19.25 -7.49
CA SER A 281 -8.40 -19.33 -6.69
C SER A 281 -7.26 -19.82 -7.59
N ILE A 282 -6.16 -19.08 -7.65
CA ILE A 282 -5.02 -19.39 -8.52
C ILE A 282 -3.73 -19.40 -7.72
N THR A 283 -2.82 -20.33 -8.02
CA THR A 283 -1.51 -20.40 -7.35
C THR A 283 -0.60 -19.25 -7.77
N THR A 284 0.22 -18.77 -6.84
CA THR A 284 1.28 -17.79 -7.09
C THR A 284 2.60 -18.44 -7.46
N LEU A 285 2.67 -19.76 -7.62
CA LEU A 285 3.92 -20.51 -7.81
C LEU A 285 3.94 -21.28 -9.14
N PRO A 286 5.14 -21.53 -9.70
CA PRO A 286 5.31 -22.50 -10.77
C PRO A 286 4.88 -23.90 -10.31
N ALA A 287 4.24 -24.67 -11.19
CA ALA A 287 3.76 -26.02 -10.87
C ALA A 287 4.87 -27.00 -10.42
N ASN A 288 6.12 -26.74 -10.79
CA ASN A 288 7.28 -27.55 -10.45
C ASN A 288 8.05 -27.05 -9.21
N PHE A 289 7.59 -26.00 -8.53
CA PHE A 289 8.26 -25.52 -7.32
C PHE A 289 7.89 -26.36 -6.10
N THR A 290 8.89 -26.87 -5.38
CA THR A 290 8.70 -27.75 -4.21
C THR A 290 9.39 -27.22 -2.95
N GLY A 291 9.93 -26.00 -2.99
CA GLY A 291 10.59 -25.38 -1.84
C GLY A 291 9.60 -24.79 -0.83
N THR A 292 10.11 -24.34 0.31
CA THR A 292 9.32 -23.57 1.27
C THR A 292 9.06 -22.17 0.72
N THR A 293 7.81 -21.73 0.78
CA THR A 293 7.41 -20.42 0.28
C THR A 293 6.16 -19.90 0.98
N THR A 294 6.09 -18.58 1.16
CA THR A 294 4.89 -17.90 1.63
C THR A 294 4.67 -16.60 0.85
N SER A 295 3.45 -16.43 0.32
CA SER A 295 3.08 -15.19 -0.37
C SER A 295 3.01 -14.03 0.61
N ALA A 296 3.28 -12.81 0.14
CA ALA A 296 3.32 -11.63 0.99
C ALA A 296 2.45 -10.50 0.46
N ASP A 297 3.00 -9.67 -0.41
CA ASP A 297 2.33 -8.43 -0.78
C ASP A 297 1.55 -8.60 -2.09
N ILE A 298 0.60 -7.71 -2.35
CA ILE A 298 -0.25 -7.76 -3.54
C ILE A 298 -0.57 -6.33 -3.99
N HIS A 299 -0.37 -6.04 -5.28
CA HIS A 299 -0.62 -4.73 -5.87
C HIS A 299 -1.14 -4.86 -7.30
N LEU A 300 -1.83 -3.83 -7.76
CA LEU A 300 -2.28 -3.68 -9.13
C LEU A 300 -1.35 -2.73 -9.88
N SER A 301 -1.15 -2.96 -11.18
CA SER A 301 -0.60 -1.93 -12.06
C SER A 301 -1.47 -0.67 -12.04
N SER A 302 -0.90 0.51 -12.31
CA SER A 302 -1.67 1.76 -12.39
C SER A 302 -2.80 1.74 -13.42
N SER A 303 -2.71 0.91 -14.47
CA SER A 303 -3.77 0.72 -15.46
C SER A 303 -4.92 -0.19 -14.99
N GLY A 304 -4.75 -0.91 -13.88
CA GLY A 304 -5.65 -1.97 -13.41
C GLY A 304 -5.55 -3.30 -14.18
N LYS A 305 -4.81 -3.36 -15.30
CA LYS A 305 -4.79 -4.54 -16.18
C LYS A 305 -3.98 -5.73 -15.64
N PHE A 306 -3.08 -5.48 -14.71
CA PHE A 306 -2.17 -6.48 -14.17
C PHE A 306 -2.19 -6.51 -12.65
N LEU A 307 -1.98 -7.70 -12.11
CA LEU A 307 -1.84 -7.96 -10.69
C LEU A 307 -0.50 -8.61 -10.41
N TYR A 308 0.12 -8.17 -9.32
CA TYR A 308 1.43 -8.64 -8.87
C TYR A 308 1.31 -9.14 -7.44
N THR A 309 2.04 -10.20 -7.11
CA THR A 309 2.20 -10.65 -5.73
C THR A 309 3.60 -11.20 -5.48
N SER A 310 4.13 -11.01 -4.28
CA SER A 310 5.47 -11.46 -3.94
C SER A 310 5.46 -12.80 -3.21
N ASN A 311 6.41 -13.68 -3.54
CA ASN A 311 6.61 -14.97 -2.89
C ASN A 311 7.94 -14.97 -2.13
N ARG A 312 7.90 -15.17 -0.81
CA ARG A 312 9.10 -15.29 0.03
C ARG A 312 9.57 -16.74 0.04
N GLY A 313 10.79 -17.01 -0.40
CA GLY A 313 11.33 -18.37 -0.54
C GLY A 313 11.49 -18.80 -2.00
N HIS A 314 10.45 -18.63 -2.84
CA HIS A 314 10.64 -18.62 -4.30
C HIS A 314 11.36 -17.34 -4.77
N ASP A 315 11.31 -16.28 -3.95
CA ASP A 315 12.01 -15.01 -4.13
C ASP A 315 11.67 -14.34 -5.49
N SER A 316 10.37 -14.23 -5.74
CA SER A 316 9.82 -13.75 -7.01
C SER A 316 8.67 -12.77 -6.82
N ILE A 317 8.39 -12.00 -7.87
CA ILE A 317 7.10 -11.36 -8.12
C ILE A 317 6.34 -12.22 -9.14
N ALA A 318 5.24 -12.84 -8.72
CA ALA A 318 4.28 -13.49 -9.61
C ALA A 318 3.43 -12.42 -10.30
N MET A 319 3.20 -12.58 -11.60
CA MET A 319 2.51 -11.60 -12.46
C MET A 319 1.28 -12.23 -13.08
N PHE A 320 0.18 -11.48 -13.13
CA PHE A 320 -1.09 -11.93 -13.70
C PHE A 320 -1.71 -10.85 -14.58
N ALA A 321 -2.30 -11.25 -15.70
CA ALA A 321 -3.24 -10.42 -16.45
C ALA A 321 -4.64 -10.58 -15.84
N ILE A 322 -5.37 -9.47 -15.75
CA ILE A 322 -6.74 -9.41 -15.27
C ILE A 322 -7.69 -9.44 -16.47
N ASN A 323 -8.67 -10.33 -16.43
CA ASN A 323 -9.83 -10.25 -17.29
C ASN A 323 -10.75 -9.13 -16.78
N GLU A 324 -10.96 -8.08 -17.58
CA GLU A 324 -11.75 -6.92 -17.19
C GLU A 324 -13.26 -7.23 -17.00
N GLU A 325 -13.76 -8.31 -17.58
CA GLU A 325 -15.18 -8.67 -17.55
C GLU A 325 -15.56 -9.40 -16.25
N ASP A 326 -14.74 -10.35 -15.80
CA ASP A 326 -15.04 -11.23 -14.66
C ASP A 326 -13.99 -11.19 -13.53
N GLY A 327 -12.93 -10.40 -13.70
CA GLY A 327 -11.85 -10.23 -12.72
C GLY A 327 -10.89 -11.42 -12.64
N THR A 328 -11.06 -12.47 -13.45
CA THR A 328 -10.20 -13.65 -13.37
C THR A 328 -8.75 -13.34 -13.78
N LEU A 329 -7.83 -14.09 -13.19
CA LEU A 329 -6.38 -13.94 -13.34
C LEU A 329 -5.82 -15.01 -14.26
N THR A 330 -4.98 -14.59 -15.20
CA THR A 330 -4.15 -15.48 -16.03
C THR A 330 -2.67 -15.23 -15.71
N SER A 331 -1.93 -16.29 -15.36
CA SER A 331 -0.50 -16.15 -15.04
C SER A 331 0.32 -15.68 -16.24
N LEU A 332 1.17 -14.69 -16.02
CA LEU A 332 2.18 -14.16 -16.95
C LEU A 332 3.59 -14.66 -16.62
N GLY A 333 3.70 -15.51 -15.60
CA GLY A 333 4.96 -16.03 -15.08
C GLY A 333 5.44 -15.33 -13.82
N TRP A 334 6.74 -15.44 -13.57
CA TRP A 334 7.38 -15.03 -12.32
C TRP A 334 8.69 -14.33 -12.63
N GLU A 335 8.86 -13.10 -12.16
CA GLU A 335 10.13 -12.39 -12.24
C GLU A 335 10.89 -12.57 -10.92
N SER A 336 12.18 -12.83 -10.98
CA SER A 336 13.02 -12.86 -9.77
C SER A 336 13.04 -11.48 -9.13
N SER A 337 12.88 -11.40 -7.80
CA SER A 337 13.03 -10.13 -7.08
C SER A 337 14.49 -9.64 -7.02
N ARG A 338 15.43 -10.44 -7.56
CA ARG A 338 16.89 -10.22 -7.52
C ARG A 338 17.45 -10.06 -6.11
N GLY A 339 16.74 -10.61 -5.12
CA GLY A 339 17.13 -10.63 -3.72
C GLY A 339 16.44 -11.78 -2.99
N LYS A 340 16.28 -11.66 -1.67
CA LYS A 340 15.72 -12.70 -0.79
C LYS A 340 14.59 -12.17 0.07
N VAL A 341 13.49 -12.93 0.13
CA VAL A 341 12.29 -12.63 0.94
C VAL A 341 11.70 -11.26 0.54
N PRO A 342 11.16 -11.11 -0.68
CA PRO A 342 10.48 -9.90 -1.11
C PRO A 342 9.18 -9.70 -0.31
N ARG A 343 9.26 -9.01 0.83
CA ARG A 343 8.16 -8.93 1.79
C ARG A 343 7.16 -7.82 1.48
N GLY A 344 7.65 -6.74 0.87
CA GLY A 344 6.83 -5.62 0.42
C GLY A 344 7.35 -5.13 -0.90
N PHE A 345 6.45 -4.61 -1.72
CA PHE A 345 6.79 -3.87 -2.92
C PHE A 345 5.76 -2.75 -3.11
N THR A 346 6.01 -1.86 -4.05
CA THR A 346 5.04 -0.83 -4.43
C THR A 346 5.08 -0.62 -5.92
N ILE A 347 3.97 -0.12 -6.47
CA ILE A 347 3.86 0.26 -7.87
C ILE A 347 3.46 1.73 -7.91
N TYR A 348 4.18 2.51 -8.72
CA TYR A 348 3.83 3.89 -9.03
C TYR A 348 4.12 4.14 -10.51
N GLU A 349 3.10 4.59 -11.24
CA GLU A 349 3.10 4.64 -12.70
C GLU A 349 3.49 3.27 -13.31
N ASP A 350 4.58 3.23 -14.06
CA ASP A 350 5.13 2.03 -14.70
C ASP A 350 6.40 1.54 -13.98
N TRP A 351 6.55 1.85 -12.70
CA TRP A 351 7.66 1.41 -11.87
C TRP A 351 7.20 0.47 -10.76
N LEU A 352 7.94 -0.62 -10.58
CA LEU A 352 7.80 -1.52 -9.44
C LEU A 352 9.09 -1.51 -8.63
N ILE A 353 8.98 -1.17 -7.35
CA ILE A 353 10.10 -1.20 -6.40
C ILE A 353 9.82 -2.30 -5.40
N VAL A 354 10.73 -3.27 -5.29
CA VAL A 354 10.61 -4.39 -4.34
C VAL A 354 11.64 -4.26 -3.23
N ALA A 355 11.20 -4.45 -1.99
CA ALA A 355 12.05 -4.55 -0.82
C ALA A 355 12.28 -6.02 -0.44
N ASN A 356 13.53 -6.45 -0.52
CA ASN A 356 13.95 -7.80 -0.16
C ASN A 356 14.48 -7.83 1.28
N GLN A 357 13.66 -8.36 2.18
CA GLN A 357 13.89 -8.31 3.61
C GLN A 357 15.22 -8.97 4.03
N ASN A 358 15.56 -10.12 3.43
CA ASN A 358 16.69 -10.94 3.88
C ASN A 358 17.97 -10.74 3.06
N SER A 359 17.91 -10.10 1.89
CA SER A 359 19.10 -9.63 1.17
C SER A 359 19.44 -8.18 1.47
N ASN A 360 18.62 -7.48 2.29
CA ASN A 360 18.85 -6.10 2.70
C ASN A 360 19.01 -5.15 1.51
N ASP A 361 18.16 -5.29 0.49
CA ASP A 361 18.18 -4.42 -0.68
C ASP A 361 16.78 -4.09 -1.22
N MET A 362 16.70 -2.96 -1.92
CA MET A 362 15.59 -2.62 -2.79
C MET A 362 16.05 -2.71 -4.25
N LYS A 363 15.17 -3.20 -5.11
CA LYS A 363 15.39 -3.31 -6.56
C LYS A 363 14.29 -2.61 -7.32
N VAL A 364 14.63 -1.95 -8.43
CA VAL A 364 13.68 -1.23 -9.27
C VAL A 364 13.51 -1.93 -10.61
N PHE A 365 12.25 -2.11 -10.99
CA PHE A 365 11.83 -2.71 -12.25
C PHE A 365 10.95 -1.73 -13.01
N LYS A 366 11.04 -1.77 -14.33
CA LYS A 366 10.06 -1.16 -15.23
C LYS A 366 8.94 -2.17 -15.50
N VAL A 367 7.71 -1.73 -15.43
CA VAL A 367 6.52 -2.47 -15.83
C VAL A 367 6.26 -2.19 -17.30
N ASP A 368 6.27 -3.24 -18.12
CA ASP A 368 5.84 -3.13 -19.51
C ASP A 368 4.31 -2.93 -19.57
N ALA A 369 3.87 -1.79 -20.11
CA ALA A 369 2.48 -1.37 -20.05
C ALA A 369 1.51 -2.26 -20.87
N ASP A 370 2.03 -2.97 -21.87
CA ASP A 370 1.23 -3.80 -22.76
C ASP A 370 1.18 -5.26 -22.29
N THR A 371 2.27 -5.75 -21.71
CA THR A 371 2.44 -7.17 -21.36
C THR A 371 2.42 -7.44 -19.86
N GLY A 372 2.57 -6.41 -19.02
CA GLY A 372 2.66 -6.55 -17.56
C GLY A 372 3.94 -7.22 -17.07
N LYS A 373 4.92 -7.43 -17.96
CA LYS A 373 6.21 -8.04 -17.59
C LYS A 373 7.13 -7.01 -16.93
N LEU A 374 7.99 -7.51 -16.05
CA LEU A 374 8.95 -6.70 -15.32
C LEU A 374 10.33 -6.77 -15.98
N ALA A 375 10.95 -5.61 -16.17
CA ALA A 375 12.33 -5.48 -16.64
C ALA A 375 13.20 -4.83 -15.55
N TYR A 376 14.22 -5.55 -15.07
CA TYR A 376 15.15 -4.98 -14.09
C TYR A 376 15.94 -3.81 -14.70
N THR A 377 15.96 -2.69 -13.99
CA THR A 377 16.56 -1.44 -14.48
C THR A 377 18.07 -1.39 -14.30
N GLY A 378 18.63 -2.23 -13.42
CA GLY A 378 20.00 -2.08 -12.93
C GLY A 378 20.09 -1.36 -11.58
N HIS A 379 19.05 -0.61 -11.17
CA HIS A 379 19.05 0.11 -9.90
C HIS A 379 18.86 -0.84 -8.70
N SER A 380 19.80 -0.72 -7.76
CA SER A 380 19.83 -1.47 -6.50
C SER A 380 20.25 -0.53 -5.38
N TYR A 381 19.54 -0.59 -4.26
CA TYR A 381 19.81 0.23 -3.08
C TYR A 381 19.94 -0.68 -1.87
N GLU A 382 21.01 -0.52 -1.08
CA GLU A 382 21.10 -1.24 0.19
C GLU A 382 20.04 -0.69 1.15
N ALA A 383 19.24 -1.58 1.73
CA ALA A 383 18.15 -1.24 2.63
C ALA A 383 17.83 -2.44 3.54
N SER A 384 18.33 -2.41 4.77
CA SER A 384 18.21 -3.51 5.73
C SER A 384 16.79 -3.64 6.20
N LYS A 385 16.26 -4.86 6.10
CA LYS A 385 14.97 -5.26 6.67
C LYS A 385 13.86 -4.24 6.35
N VAL A 386 13.76 -3.80 5.11
CA VAL A 386 12.59 -3.03 4.67
C VAL A 386 11.41 -3.99 4.48
N PHE A 387 10.26 -3.64 5.04
CA PHE A 387 9.06 -4.49 5.08
C PHE A 387 7.94 -4.01 4.16
N CYS A 388 7.81 -2.69 4.01
CA CYS A 388 6.72 -2.03 3.30
C CYS A 388 7.27 -0.77 2.63
N LEU A 389 6.73 -0.49 1.45
CA LEU A 389 7.04 0.66 0.62
C LEU A 389 5.74 1.39 0.31
N PHE A 390 5.76 2.71 0.38
CA PHE A 390 4.61 3.55 0.02
C PHE A 390 5.11 4.75 -0.77
N ILE A 391 4.46 5.08 -1.90
CA ILE A 391 4.78 6.26 -2.69
C ILE A 391 3.61 7.24 -2.65
N SER A 392 3.90 8.52 -2.47
CA SER A 392 2.90 9.58 -2.60
C SER A 392 3.52 10.85 -3.19
N GLU A 393 2.70 11.60 -3.93
CA GLU A 393 3.10 12.84 -4.60
C GLU A 393 2.94 14.04 -3.68
N TYR A 394 4.01 14.74 -3.30
CA TYR A 394 3.90 15.91 -2.41
C TYR A 394 3.97 17.23 -3.18
#